data_AF-A0A0Q5MUM1-F1
#
_entry.id   AF-A0A0Q5MUM1-F1
#
_cell.length_a   1.000
_cell.length_b   1.000
_cell.length_c   1.000
_cell.angle_alpha   90.00
_cell.angle_beta   90.00
_cell.angle_gamma   90.00
#
_symmetry.space_group_name_H-M   'P 1'
#
loop_
_entity.id
_entity.type
_entity.pdbx_description
1 polymer ?
#
loop_
_entity_poly.entity_id
_entity_poly.type
_entity_poly.pdbx_seq_one_letter_code
_entity_poly.pdbx_strand_id
1 'polypeptide(L)'
;MFGLFRKRDDDERAVLVEPWPRIPVAPWAGGGATVEAAALAMPSKRRPSVPGVVFTVPEGRAAVRLDEVHRFLDDETVVLETTHGPTIYAVWTQAWPKKSGTAVGDMLEGEAPGGLAFLAAAVEAPPTVVLRDAELASFRAWVAALPS
;
A
#
# COMPACT_ATOMS: atom_id res chain seq x y z
N MET A 1 12.51 51.83 0.96
CA MET A 1 13.81 51.22 0.66
C MET A 1 13.79 49.80 1.22
N PHE A 2 14.04 48.84 0.33
CA PHE A 2 14.00 47.37 0.45
C PHE A 2 14.61 46.81 1.75
N GLY A 3 13.97 45.85 2.42
CA GLY A 3 14.18 44.39 2.24
C GLY A 3 14.74 43.84 3.56
N LEU A 4 14.58 42.60 4.01
CA LEU A 4 14.16 41.36 3.39
C LEU A 4 13.82 40.39 4.55
N PHE A 5 12.74 39.61 4.41
CA PHE A 5 12.55 38.38 5.19
C PHE A 5 13.79 37.48 5.06
N ARG A 6 14.31 36.96 6.17
CA ARG A 6 15.06 35.69 6.17
C ARG A 6 14.56 34.78 7.29
N LYS A 7 13.57 33.98 6.93
CA LYS A 7 13.28 32.66 7.48
C LYS A 7 14.04 31.66 6.59
N ARG A 8 15.13 31.08 7.10
CA ARG A 8 16.00 30.02 6.53
C ARG A 8 17.25 30.09 7.42
N ASP A 9 17.53 29.12 8.28
CA ASP A 9 18.18 27.86 7.90
C ASP A 9 18.05 26.78 9.01
N ASP A 10 16.83 26.30 9.29
CA ASP A 10 16.62 25.12 10.18
C ASP A 10 16.13 23.88 9.41
N ASP A 11 15.88 23.98 8.10
CA ASP A 11 15.33 22.88 7.29
C ASP A 11 16.37 21.91 6.70
N GLU A 12 17.68 22.18 6.83
CA GLU A 12 18.73 21.33 6.23
C GLU A 12 19.33 20.27 7.16
N ARG A 13 18.95 20.27 8.45
CA ARG A 13 19.16 19.10 9.31
C ARG A 13 17.92 18.21 9.28
N ALA A 14 17.52 17.80 8.08
CA ALA A 14 16.70 16.62 7.91
C ALA A 14 17.44 15.48 8.62
N VAL A 15 16.95 15.22 9.83
CA VAL A 15 17.52 14.36 10.84
C VAL A 15 17.82 13.03 10.17
N LEU A 16 19.09 12.61 10.22
CA LEU A 16 19.48 11.23 9.99
C LEU A 16 18.85 10.40 11.11
N VAL A 17 17.56 10.14 10.97
CA VAL A 17 16.85 9.14 11.72
C VAL A 17 17.30 7.84 11.07
N GLU A 18 18.00 7.00 11.83
CA GLU A 18 18.32 5.66 11.32
C GLU A 18 17.02 5.03 10.81
N PRO A 19 16.95 4.72 9.50
CA PRO A 19 15.77 4.11 8.94
C PRO A 19 15.59 2.75 9.61
N TRP A 20 14.33 2.28 9.67
CA TRP A 20 14.02 0.86 9.79
C TRP A 20 15.13 0.02 9.14
N PRO A 21 15.68 -1.02 9.80
CA PRO A 21 16.86 -1.72 9.31
C PRO A 21 16.67 -1.98 7.83
N ARG A 22 17.65 -1.55 6.99
CA ARG A 22 17.58 -1.73 5.53
C ARG A 22 17.20 -3.17 5.28
N ILE A 23 15.93 -3.42 4.94
CA ILE A 23 15.41 -4.78 4.90
C ILE A 23 16.08 -5.40 3.68
N PRO A 24 16.96 -6.42 3.83
CA PRO A 24 17.62 -7.04 2.70
C PRO A 24 16.67 -8.07 2.05
N VAL A 25 15.38 -7.72 1.92
CA VAL A 25 14.37 -8.53 1.27
C VAL A 25 14.17 -7.93 -0.11
N ALA A 26 14.39 -8.74 -1.15
CA ALA A 26 14.17 -8.32 -2.52
C ALA A 26 12.70 -7.90 -2.71
N PRO A 27 12.41 -6.87 -3.54
CA PRO A 27 11.04 -6.53 -3.89
C PRO A 27 10.31 -7.74 -4.47
N TRP A 28 9.04 -7.87 -4.13
CA TRP A 28 8.14 -8.83 -4.75
C TRP A 28 7.60 -8.26 -6.06
N ALA A 29 7.37 -9.12 -7.05
CA ALA A 29 6.73 -8.76 -8.31
C ALA A 29 5.85 -9.91 -8.81
N GLY A 30 4.66 -9.58 -9.30
CA GLY A 30 3.69 -10.55 -9.83
C GLY A 30 2.39 -9.86 -10.25
N GLY A 31 1.65 -10.45 -11.20
CA GLY A 31 0.34 -9.96 -11.62
C GLY A 31 0.30 -8.53 -12.16
N GLY A 32 1.44 -7.93 -12.53
CA GLY A 32 1.52 -6.51 -12.93
C GLY A 32 1.76 -5.53 -11.77
N ALA A 33 1.93 -6.03 -10.54
CA ALA A 33 2.31 -5.25 -9.38
C ALA A 33 3.77 -5.51 -8.96
N THR A 34 4.39 -4.49 -8.37
CA THR A 34 5.64 -4.65 -7.61
C THR A 34 5.45 -4.10 -6.21
N VAL A 35 6.00 -4.79 -5.21
CA VAL A 35 5.91 -4.40 -3.80
C VAL A 35 7.28 -4.43 -3.17
N GLU A 36 7.64 -3.34 -2.51
CA GLU A 36 8.91 -3.20 -1.82
C GLU A 36 8.68 -2.80 -0.36
N ALA A 37 9.55 -3.26 0.53
CA ALA A 37 9.48 -2.86 1.93
C ALA A 37 10.25 -1.55 2.15
N ALA A 38 9.67 -0.65 2.94
CA ALA A 38 10.20 0.69 3.16
C ALA A 38 9.94 1.20 4.58
N ALA A 39 10.72 2.18 5.01
CA ALA A 39 10.42 2.97 6.20
C ALA A 39 9.46 4.10 5.82
N LEU A 40 8.25 4.12 6.39
CA LEU A 40 7.26 5.16 6.14
C LEU A 40 7.37 6.25 7.20
N ALA A 41 7.44 7.51 6.77
CA ALA A 41 7.53 8.65 7.67
C ALA A 41 6.22 8.84 8.44
N MET A 42 6.32 9.05 9.75
CA MET A 42 5.17 9.33 10.61
C MET A 42 5.23 10.76 11.13
N PRO A 43 4.08 11.42 11.34
CA PRO A 43 4.00 12.75 11.95
C PRO A 43 4.32 12.76 13.46
N SER A 44 5.08 11.78 13.95
CA SER A 44 5.40 11.58 15.37
C SER A 44 6.86 11.89 15.66
N LYS A 45 7.11 12.76 16.64
CA LYS A 45 8.47 13.06 17.12
C LYS A 45 9.15 11.89 17.84
N ARG A 46 8.37 10.92 18.35
CA ARG A 46 8.90 9.76 19.12
C ARG A 46 9.16 8.54 18.26
N ARG A 47 8.43 8.39 17.15
CA ARG A 47 8.59 7.34 16.16
C ARG A 47 8.51 8.01 14.79
N PRO A 48 9.64 8.58 14.32
CA PRO A 48 9.67 9.31 13.05
C PRO A 48 9.42 8.43 11.82
N SER A 49 9.57 7.11 11.95
CA SER A 49 9.19 6.16 10.90
C SER A 49 8.63 4.85 11.47
N VAL A 50 7.93 4.13 10.61
CA VAL A 50 7.38 2.78 10.85
C VAL A 50 7.65 1.88 9.65
N PRO A 51 7.72 0.56 9.83
CA PRO A 51 7.76 -0.37 8.71
C PRO A 51 6.49 -0.25 7.87
N GLY A 52 6.68 -0.29 6.56
CA GLY A 52 5.59 -0.38 5.61
C GLY A 52 6.05 -0.99 4.31
N VAL A 53 5.11 -1.04 3.39
CA VAL A 53 5.30 -1.52 2.03
C VAL A 53 4.85 -0.45 1.06
N VAL A 54 5.48 -0.41 -0.09
CA VAL A 54 5.12 0.47 -1.20
C VAL A 54 4.68 -0.40 -2.36
N PHE A 55 3.41 -0.25 -2.74
CA PHE A 55 2.82 -0.90 -3.90
C PHE A 55 3.03 0.00 -5.11
N THR A 56 3.43 -0.60 -6.22
CA THR A 56 3.39 0.04 -7.55
C THR A 56 2.54 -0.83 -8.46
N VAL A 57 1.51 -0.22 -9.01
CA VAL A 57 0.56 -0.80 -9.99
C VAL A 57 0.43 0.20 -11.16
N PRO A 58 -0.19 -0.17 -12.30
CA PRO A 58 -0.36 0.73 -13.43
C PRO A 58 -1.01 2.08 -13.07
N GLU A 59 -1.91 2.09 -12.09
CA GLU A 59 -2.65 3.26 -11.64
C GLU A 59 -1.84 4.20 -10.74
N GLY A 60 -0.72 3.73 -10.19
CA GLY A 60 0.16 4.56 -9.38
C GLY A 60 0.95 3.81 -8.32
N ARG A 61 1.56 4.60 -7.44
CA ARG A 61 2.41 4.13 -6.36
C ARG A 61 1.88 4.63 -5.04
N ALA A 62 1.66 3.73 -4.09
CA ALA A 62 1.11 4.07 -2.79
C ALA A 62 1.72 3.24 -1.67
N ALA A 63 1.70 3.76 -0.46
CA ALA A 63 2.35 3.15 0.70
C ALA A 63 1.35 2.81 1.81
N VAL A 64 1.61 1.69 2.49
CA VAL A 64 0.76 1.15 3.56
C VAL A 64 1.64 0.67 4.70
N ARG A 65 1.21 0.85 5.94
CA ARG A 65 1.94 0.33 7.10
C ARG A 65 1.91 -1.19 7.13
N LEU A 66 3.01 -1.80 7.56
CA LEU A 66 3.15 -3.26 7.53
C LEU A 66 2.14 -3.95 8.46
N ASP A 67 1.82 -3.33 9.61
CA ASP A 67 0.81 -3.84 10.54
C ASP A 67 -0.60 -3.88 9.93
N GLU A 68 -0.93 -2.92 9.07
CA GLU A 68 -2.19 -2.88 8.34
C GLU A 68 -2.25 -3.96 7.26
N VAL A 69 -1.13 -4.20 6.56
CA VAL A 69 -1.04 -5.28 5.57
C VAL A 69 -1.24 -6.64 6.23
N HIS A 70 -0.57 -6.91 7.36
CA HIS A 70 -0.78 -8.16 8.08
C HIS A 70 -2.24 -8.35 8.50
N ARG A 71 -2.86 -7.33 9.11
CA ARG A 71 -4.27 -7.38 9.50
C ARG A 71 -5.19 -7.66 8.31
N PHE A 72 -4.93 -7.02 7.17
CA PHE A 72 -5.71 -7.21 5.95
C PHE A 72 -5.54 -8.61 5.33
N LEU A 73 -4.34 -9.19 5.43
CA LEU A 73 -4.08 -10.55 4.97
C LEU A 73 -4.72 -11.61 5.89
N ASP A 74 -4.86 -11.30 7.18
CA ASP A 74 -5.50 -12.18 8.17
C ASP A 74 -7.04 -12.07 8.16
N ASP A 75 -7.59 -10.91 7.77
CA ASP A 75 -9.03 -10.66 7.68
C ASP A 75 -9.46 -10.33 6.26
N GLU A 76 -9.99 -11.34 5.57
CA GLU A 76 -10.43 -11.24 4.19
C GLU A 76 -11.72 -10.42 3.98
N THR A 77 -12.26 -9.80 5.04
CA THR A 77 -13.45 -8.93 4.96
C THR A 77 -13.12 -7.44 4.96
N VAL A 78 -11.86 -7.09 5.24
CA VAL A 78 -11.41 -5.69 5.38
C VAL A 78 -10.95 -5.14 4.03
N VAL A 79 -11.01 -3.81 3.87
CA VAL A 79 -10.39 -3.08 2.77
C VAL A 79 -9.08 -2.48 3.25
N LEU A 80 -8.01 -2.66 2.47
CA LEU A 80 -6.76 -1.98 2.71
C LEU A 80 -6.79 -0.62 2.00
N GLU A 81 -6.66 0.46 2.76
CA GLU A 81 -6.52 1.81 2.23
C GLU A 81 -5.09 2.31 2.41
N THR A 82 -4.57 3.02 1.41
CA THR A 82 -3.20 3.53 1.45
C THR A 82 -3.04 4.70 2.39
N THR A 83 -1.96 4.67 3.18
CA THR A 83 -1.60 5.72 4.15
C THR A 83 -0.96 6.94 3.48
N HIS A 84 -0.22 6.74 2.38
CA HIS A 84 0.45 7.81 1.64
C HIS A 84 0.37 7.61 0.12
N GLY A 85 0.19 8.70 -0.62
CA GLY A 85 0.12 8.70 -2.09
C GLY A 85 -1.32 8.81 -2.62
N PRO A 86 -1.54 8.56 -3.92
CA PRO A 86 -2.89 8.38 -4.46
C PRO A 86 -3.60 7.23 -3.75
N THR A 87 -4.89 7.40 -3.48
CA THR A 87 -5.69 6.37 -2.82
C THR A 87 -5.85 5.14 -3.72
N ILE A 88 -5.16 4.07 -3.36
CA ILE A 88 -5.35 2.74 -3.93
C ILE A 88 -5.98 1.85 -2.84
N TYR A 89 -7.05 1.16 -3.21
CA TYR A 89 -7.70 0.17 -2.37
C TYR A 89 -7.22 -1.22 -2.76
N ALA A 90 -6.86 -2.03 -1.77
CA ALA A 90 -6.73 -3.47 -1.95
C ALA A 90 -7.96 -4.15 -1.34
N VAL A 91 -8.63 -5.00 -2.12
CA VAL A 91 -9.91 -5.62 -1.74
C VAL A 91 -9.92 -7.09 -2.10
N TRP A 92 -10.54 -7.88 -1.22
CA TRP A 92 -10.80 -9.28 -1.46
C TRP A 92 -12.01 -9.44 -2.37
N THR A 93 -11.82 -10.10 -3.51
CA THR A 93 -12.88 -10.32 -4.52
C THR A 93 -14.12 -11.03 -3.96
N GLN A 94 -13.96 -11.87 -2.94
CA GLN A 94 -15.05 -12.56 -2.25
C GLN A 94 -15.79 -11.69 -1.22
N ALA A 95 -15.18 -10.62 -0.71
CA ALA A 95 -15.80 -9.74 0.28
C ALA A 95 -16.94 -8.88 -0.30
N TRP A 96 -16.96 -8.74 -1.63
CA TRP A 96 -17.91 -7.90 -2.34
C TRP A 96 -18.80 -8.77 -3.25
N PRO A 97 -19.98 -9.20 -2.77
CA PRO A 97 -20.87 -9.99 -3.59
C PRO A 97 -21.29 -9.20 -4.84
N LYS A 98 -21.52 -9.91 -5.96
CA LYS A 98 -21.87 -9.41 -7.31
C LYS A 98 -23.08 -8.45 -7.39
N LYS A 99 -23.72 -8.12 -6.27
CA LYS A 99 -24.90 -7.25 -6.15
C LYS A 99 -24.87 -6.41 -4.88
N SER A 100 -23.70 -5.99 -4.42
CA SER A 100 -23.60 -5.18 -3.20
C SER A 100 -24.19 -3.76 -3.38
N GLY A 101 -24.41 -3.29 -4.61
CA GLY A 101 -24.93 -1.95 -4.89
C GLY A 101 -23.97 -0.85 -4.45
N THR A 102 -22.68 -1.18 -4.39
CA THR A 102 -21.60 -0.27 -4.01
C THR A 102 -20.65 -0.10 -5.19
N ALA A 103 -20.05 1.09 -5.33
CA ALA A 103 -19.10 1.35 -6.41
C ALA A 103 -17.95 0.32 -6.47
N VAL A 104 -17.47 -0.15 -5.31
CA VAL A 104 -16.45 -1.22 -5.24
C VAL A 104 -16.99 -2.55 -5.75
N GLY A 105 -18.21 -2.92 -5.37
CA GLY A 105 -18.86 -4.12 -5.90
C GLY A 105 -19.09 -4.09 -7.40
N ASP A 106 -19.45 -2.94 -7.95
CA ASP A 106 -19.66 -2.75 -9.39
C ASP A 106 -18.32 -2.88 -10.15
N MET A 107 -17.22 -2.35 -9.60
CA MET A 107 -15.88 -2.51 -10.15
C MET A 107 -15.37 -3.96 -10.12
N LEU A 108 -15.86 -4.76 -9.17
CA LEU A 108 -15.50 -6.19 -9.03
C LEU A 108 -16.49 -7.12 -9.76
N GLU A 109 -17.48 -6.57 -10.47
CA GLU A 109 -18.45 -7.39 -11.20
C GLU A 109 -17.73 -8.23 -12.27
N GLY A 110 -17.91 -9.56 -12.19
CA GLY A 110 -17.29 -10.52 -13.11
C GLY A 110 -16.00 -11.15 -12.58
N GLU A 111 -15.38 -10.59 -11.53
CA GLU A 111 -14.21 -11.19 -10.92
C GLU A 111 -14.55 -12.49 -10.17
N ALA A 112 -13.71 -13.50 -10.34
CA ALA A 112 -13.81 -14.75 -9.60
C ALA A 112 -13.39 -14.54 -8.13
N PRO A 113 -14.09 -15.16 -7.16
CA PRO A 113 -13.73 -15.06 -5.74
C PRO A 113 -12.36 -15.71 -5.45
N GLY A 114 -11.73 -15.30 -4.36
CA GLY A 114 -10.43 -15.84 -3.90
C GLY A 114 -9.20 -15.09 -4.43
N GLY A 115 -9.39 -13.97 -5.11
CA GLY A 115 -8.34 -13.05 -5.54
C GLY A 115 -8.24 -11.79 -4.68
N LEU A 116 -7.08 -11.14 -4.76
CA LEU A 116 -6.80 -9.81 -4.22
C LEU A 116 -6.74 -8.80 -5.37
N ALA A 117 -7.71 -7.89 -5.42
CA ALA A 117 -7.81 -6.86 -6.46
C ALA A 117 -7.27 -5.52 -5.95
N PHE A 118 -6.59 -4.78 -6.83
CA PHE A 118 -6.17 -3.40 -6.59
C PHE A 118 -7.05 -2.45 -7.40
N LEU A 119 -7.65 -1.47 -6.72
CA LEU A 119 -8.55 -0.48 -7.30
C LEU A 119 -8.01 0.93 -7.02
N ALA A 120 -7.95 1.79 -8.02
CA ALA A 120 -7.58 3.19 -7.79
C ALA A 120 -8.84 4.03 -7.56
N ALA A 121 -8.89 4.82 -6.47
CA ALA A 121 -10.04 5.65 -6.15
C ALA A 121 -10.35 6.70 -7.23
N ALA A 122 -9.33 7.14 -7.96
CA ALA A 122 -9.46 8.13 -9.03
C ALA A 122 -9.99 7.54 -10.35
N VAL A 123 -10.07 6.21 -10.46
CA VAL A 123 -10.42 5.49 -11.68
C VAL A 123 -11.62 4.61 -11.37
N GLU A 124 -12.82 5.05 -11.77
CA GLU A 124 -14.06 4.26 -11.71
C GLU A 124 -14.04 3.17 -12.80
N ALA A 125 -13.09 2.24 -12.71
CA ALA A 125 -12.91 1.16 -13.67
C ALA A 125 -12.62 -0.17 -12.96
N PRO A 126 -12.78 -1.31 -13.66
CA PRO A 126 -12.38 -2.61 -13.15
C PRO A 126 -10.90 -2.64 -12.75
N PRO A 127 -10.50 -3.53 -11.80
CA PRO A 127 -9.12 -3.65 -11.38
C PRO A 127 -8.22 -4.07 -12.54
N THR A 128 -7.08 -3.40 -12.74
CA THR A 128 -6.10 -3.85 -13.73
C THR A 128 -5.16 -4.93 -13.19
N VAL A 129 -5.07 -5.02 -11.85
CA VAL A 129 -4.26 -6.02 -11.14
C VAL A 129 -5.16 -6.83 -10.21
N VAL A 130 -5.20 -8.14 -10.43
CA VAL A 130 -5.86 -9.11 -9.55
C VAL A 130 -4.92 -10.27 -9.31
N LEU A 131 -4.40 -10.38 -8.09
CA LEU A 131 -3.52 -11.50 -7.70
C LEU A 131 -4.36 -12.73 -7.39
N ARG A 132 -3.96 -13.87 -7.92
CA ARG A 132 -4.64 -15.16 -7.72
C ARG A 132 -3.66 -16.29 -7.44
N ASP A 133 -4.18 -17.36 -6.86
CA ASP A 133 -3.51 -18.66 -6.73
C ASP A 133 -2.04 -18.53 -6.29
N ALA A 134 -1.11 -18.95 -7.15
CA ALA A 134 0.33 -18.95 -6.88
C ALA A 134 0.89 -17.54 -6.64
N GLU A 135 0.38 -16.52 -7.34
CA GLU A 135 0.82 -15.13 -7.16
C GLU A 135 0.40 -14.63 -5.78
N LEU A 136 -0.86 -14.85 -5.41
CA LEU A 136 -1.37 -14.49 -4.09
C LEU A 136 -0.64 -15.23 -2.98
N ALA A 137 -0.38 -16.52 -3.15
CA ALA A 137 0.39 -17.32 -2.20
C ALA A 137 1.84 -16.80 -2.06
N SER A 138 2.48 -16.46 -3.17
CA SER A 138 3.85 -15.90 -3.17
C SER A 138 3.90 -14.53 -2.50
N PHE A 139 2.89 -13.69 -2.72
CA PHE A 139 2.78 -12.38 -2.07
C PHE A 139 2.62 -12.53 -0.55
N ARG A 140 1.72 -13.41 -0.09
CA ARG A 140 1.55 -13.72 1.33
C ARG A 140 2.85 -14.23 1.96
N ALA A 141 3.56 -15.12 1.27
CA ALA A 141 4.84 -15.64 1.74
C ALA A 141 5.91 -14.53 1.84
N TRP A 142 5.94 -13.60 0.88
CA TRP A 142 6.83 -12.45 0.93
C TRP A 142 6.54 -11.52 2.10
N VAL A 143 5.27 -11.19 2.34
CA VAL A 143 4.87 -10.35 3.50
C VAL A 143 5.24 -11.04 4.81
N ALA A 144 5.00 -12.35 4.93
CA ALA A 144 5.36 -13.12 6.12
C ALA A 144 6.88 -13.19 6.39
N ALA A 145 7.72 -12.95 5.38
CA ALA A 145 9.16 -12.92 5.51
C ALA A 145 9.70 -11.54 5.94
N LEU A 146 8.86 -10.50 5.98
CA LEU A 146 9.27 -9.18 6.42
C LEU A 146 9.47 -9.12 7.95
N PRO A 147 10.47 -8.37 8.44
CA PRO A 147 10.66 -8.17 9.86
C PRO A 147 9.50 -7.34 10.44
N SER A 148 9.07 -7.71 11.65
CA SER A 148 8.00 -7.04 12.44
C SER A 148 8.54 -6.04 13.44
#